data_AF-A0A377AII4-F1
#
_entry.id   AF-A0A377AII4-F1
#
_cell.length_a   1.000
_cell.length_b   1.000
_cell.length_c   1.000
_cell.angle_alpha   90.00
_cell.angle_beta   90.00
_cell.angle_gamma   90.00
#
_symmetry.space_group_name_H-M   'P 1'
#
loop_
_entity.id
_entity.type
_entity.pdbx_description
1 polymer ?
#
loop_
_entity_poly.entity_id
_entity_poly.type
_entity_poly.pdbx_seq_one_letter_code
_entity_poly.pdbx_strand_id
1 'polypeptide(L)'
;MITANGQTVFSESRTTLRVWWAETTWQMQRLRDNPECADQEHQAKSNDADPGLNVKLSFDINEDVAAPYIATGARPKVAVLREQGVNSHVEMAAAFHRAGFDAIDVHMSDLLTGRTGLERFPRPGRVRWFLLR
;
A
#
# COMPACT_ATOMS: atom_id res chain seq x y z
N MET A 1 -22.71 15.93 21.66
CA MET A 1 -23.87 16.61 22.28
C MET A 1 -24.88 16.90 21.17
N ILE A 2 -26.13 16.48 21.36
CA ILE A 2 -27.27 16.73 20.47
C ILE A 2 -28.21 17.64 21.25
N THR A 3 -28.59 18.78 20.67
CA THR A 3 -29.45 19.77 21.31
C THR A 3 -30.69 20.07 20.45
N ALA A 4 -31.81 20.36 21.11
CA ALA A 4 -33.04 20.81 20.48
C ALA A 4 -33.65 21.94 21.33
N ASN A 5 -34.00 23.07 20.71
CA ASN A 5 -34.57 24.24 21.40
C ASN A 5 -33.77 24.71 22.63
N GLY A 6 -32.45 24.62 22.58
CA GLY A 6 -31.57 25.00 23.70
C GLY A 6 -31.50 23.99 24.85
N GLN A 7 -32.19 22.84 24.75
CA GLN A 7 -32.07 21.73 25.69
C GLN A 7 -31.15 20.64 25.14
N THR A 8 -30.31 20.07 26.00
CA THR A 8 -29.48 18.91 25.68
C THR A 8 -30.34 17.66 25.66
N VAL A 9 -30.52 17.09 24.46
CA VAL A 9 -31.31 15.86 24.23
C VAL A 9 -30.44 14.62 24.51
N PHE A 10 -29.16 14.67 24.13
CA PHE A 10 -28.23 13.57 24.35
C PHE A 10 -26.80 14.09 24.43
N SER A 11 -26.03 13.59 25.40
CA SER A 11 -24.61 13.92 25.54
C SER A 11 -23.84 12.71 26.02
N GLU A 12 -22.93 12.24 25.17
CA GLU A 12 -22.01 11.16 25.46
C GLU A 12 -20.65 11.45 24.83
N SER A 13 -19.62 10.76 25.31
CA SER A 13 -18.29 10.83 24.71
C SER A 13 -18.30 10.18 23.33
N ARG A 14 -17.72 10.88 22.34
CA ARG A 14 -17.55 10.34 20.98
C ARG A 14 -16.77 9.02 21.00
N THR A 15 -15.78 8.90 21.86
CA THR A 15 -14.96 7.69 22.01
C THR A 15 -15.80 6.52 22.51
N THR A 16 -16.66 6.74 23.51
CA THR A 16 -17.60 5.71 24.01
C THR A 16 -18.52 5.22 22.89
N LEU A 17 -19.10 6.14 22.11
CA LEU A 17 -19.96 5.77 20.97
C LEU A 17 -19.19 4.99 19.89
N ARG A 18 -17.94 5.37 19.61
CA ARG A 18 -17.08 4.67 18.64
C ARG A 18 -16.68 3.28 19.12
N VAL A 19 -16.43 3.12 20.41
CA VAL A 19 -16.11 1.82 21.04
C VAL A 19 -17.32 0.90 20.92
N TRP A 20 -18.52 1.34 21.31
CA TRP A 20 -19.75 0.54 21.16
C TRP A 20 -20.03 0.17 19.72
N TRP A 21 -19.85 1.10 18.78
CA TRP A 21 -19.99 0.81 17.35
C TRP A 21 -19.00 -0.27 16.86
N ALA A 22 -17.79 -0.31 17.42
CA ALA A 22 -16.76 -1.28 17.05
C ALA A 22 -16.89 -2.65 17.73
N GLU A 23 -17.78 -2.83 18.72
CA GLU A 23 -17.90 -4.09 19.48
C GLU A 23 -18.28 -5.28 18.58
N THR A 24 -19.16 -5.06 17.59
CA THR A 24 -19.61 -6.15 16.70
C THR A 24 -18.45 -6.67 15.85
N THR A 25 -17.63 -5.78 15.28
CA THR A 25 -16.45 -6.20 14.50
C THR A 25 -15.39 -6.84 15.38
N TRP A 26 -15.21 -6.34 16.61
CA TRP A 26 -14.27 -6.89 17.57
C TRP A 26 -14.61 -8.34 17.93
N GLN A 27 -15.87 -8.64 18.29
CA GLN A 27 -16.28 -10.01 18.62
C GLN A 27 -16.15 -10.96 17.43
N MET A 28 -16.49 -10.50 16.21
CA MET A 28 -16.33 -11.29 15.00
C MET A 28 -14.86 -11.60 14.68
N GLN A 29 -13.98 -10.59 14.78
CA GLN A 29 -12.53 -10.77 14.58
C GLN A 29 -11.94 -11.69 15.65
N ARG A 30 -12.37 -11.57 16.90
CA ARG A 30 -11.87 -12.41 18.01
C ARG A 30 -12.24 -13.88 17.88
N LEU A 31 -13.39 -14.18 17.25
CA LEU A 31 -13.84 -15.56 16.98
C LEU A 31 -13.21 -16.17 15.72
N ARG A 32 -12.88 -15.35 14.71
CA ARG A 32 -12.38 -15.80 13.41
C ARG A 32 -10.84 -15.79 13.33
N ASP A 33 -10.24 -14.75 13.89
CA ASP A 33 -8.83 -14.40 13.75
C ASP A 33 -8.09 -14.62 15.09
N ASN A 34 -6.87 -14.09 15.24
CA ASN A 34 -6.16 -14.14 16.52
C ASN A 34 -6.83 -13.20 17.53
N PRO A 35 -7.34 -13.71 18.67
CA PRO A 35 -8.01 -12.89 19.67
C PRO A 35 -7.11 -11.79 20.24
N GLU A 36 -5.80 -12.00 20.36
CA GLU A 36 -4.87 -10.97 20.85
C GLU A 36 -4.78 -9.78 19.90
N CYS A 37 -4.76 -10.02 18.58
CA CYS A 37 -4.76 -8.95 17.58
C CYS A 37 -6.08 -8.18 17.58
N ALA A 38 -7.21 -8.88 17.73
CA ALA A 38 -8.53 -8.27 17.81
C ALA A 38 -8.68 -7.39 19.06
N ASP A 39 -8.20 -7.86 20.22
CA ASP A 39 -8.22 -7.12 21.48
C ASP A 39 -7.32 -5.86 21.40
N GLN A 40 -6.13 -5.98 20.78
CA GLN A 40 -5.24 -4.83 20.53
C GLN A 40 -5.87 -3.79 19.60
N GLU A 41 -6.49 -4.22 18.49
CA GLU A 41 -7.16 -3.30 17.55
C GLU A 41 -8.32 -2.57 18.24
N HIS A 42 -9.09 -3.28 19.07
CA HIS A 42 -10.21 -2.68 19.81
C HIS A 42 -9.72 -1.67 20.85
N GLN A 43 -8.68 -2.00 21.61
CA GLN A 43 -8.10 -1.12 22.61
C GLN A 43 -7.49 0.14 21.99
N ALA A 44 -6.89 0.05 20.79
CA ALA A 44 -6.38 1.23 20.08
C ALA A 44 -7.50 2.24 19.76
N LYS A 45 -8.73 1.78 19.47
CA LYS A 45 -9.89 2.64 19.15
C LYS A 45 -10.41 3.45 20.34
N SER A 46 -10.07 3.07 21.58
CA SER A 46 -10.48 3.79 22.79
C SER A 46 -9.52 4.92 23.18
N ASN A 47 -8.36 5.03 22.52
CA ASN A 47 -7.42 6.11 22.74
C ASN A 47 -7.79 7.34 21.90
N ASP A 48 -8.40 8.36 22.51
CA ASP A 48 -8.75 9.61 21.82
C ASP A 48 -7.53 10.51 21.53
N ALA A 49 -6.36 10.20 22.12
CA ALA A 49 -5.10 10.88 21.84
C ALA A 49 -4.36 10.32 20.62
N ASP A 50 -4.92 9.33 19.91
CA ASP A 50 -4.36 8.82 18.67
C ASP A 50 -4.37 9.92 17.59
N PRO A 51 -3.20 10.40 17.13
CA PRO A 51 -3.12 11.41 16.06
C PRO A 51 -3.54 10.85 14.69
N GLY A 52 -3.80 9.55 14.60
CA GLY A 52 -4.06 8.84 13.36
C GLY A 52 -2.81 8.69 12.51
N LEU A 53 -3.01 8.47 11.20
CA LEU A 53 -1.90 8.36 10.27
C LEU A 53 -1.23 9.73 10.05
N ASN A 54 -0.04 9.92 10.61
CA ASN A 54 0.77 11.11 10.39
C ASN A 54 2.07 10.79 9.64
N VAL A 55 2.45 11.65 8.69
CA VAL A 55 3.67 11.47 7.89
C VAL A 55 4.72 12.49 8.31
N LYS A 56 5.97 12.06 8.44
CA LYS A 56 7.14 12.93 8.58
C LYS A 56 8.02 12.73 7.35
N LEU A 57 8.17 13.77 6.55
CA LEU A 57 8.94 13.72 5.31
C LEU A 57 10.36 14.24 5.55
N SER A 58 11.36 13.49 5.10
CA SER A 58 12.78 13.89 5.11
C SER A 58 13.26 14.41 3.75
N PHE A 59 12.39 14.43 2.75
CA PHE A 59 12.65 14.84 1.38
C PHE A 59 11.43 15.55 0.79
N ASP A 60 11.60 16.30 -0.29
CA ASP A 60 10.49 16.91 -1.02
C ASP A 60 9.81 15.88 -1.92
N ILE A 61 8.54 15.59 -1.64
CA ILE A 61 7.73 14.64 -2.42
C ILE A 61 7.40 15.14 -3.82
N ASN A 62 7.51 16.44 -4.07
CA ASN A 62 7.22 17.05 -5.36
C ASN A 62 8.48 17.15 -6.24
N GLU A 63 9.67 16.91 -5.66
CA GLU A 63 10.91 16.88 -6.40
C GLU A 63 11.01 15.58 -7.20
N ASP A 64 10.81 15.68 -8.51
CA ASP A 64 11.05 14.56 -9.41
C ASP A 64 12.55 14.44 -9.73
N VAL A 65 13.27 13.75 -8.85
CA VAL A 65 14.68 13.43 -9.01
C VAL A 65 14.99 12.63 -10.28
N ALA A 66 13.98 11.98 -10.89
CA ALA A 66 14.13 11.22 -12.12
C ALA A 66 13.91 12.08 -13.37
N ALA A 67 13.31 13.28 -13.24
CA ALA A 67 13.01 14.17 -14.38
C ALA A 67 14.22 14.48 -15.27
N PRO A 68 15.44 14.74 -14.75
CA PRO A 68 16.63 14.95 -15.59
C PRO A 68 16.96 13.73 -16.46
N TYR A 69 16.74 12.52 -15.95
CA TYR A 69 16.98 11.28 -16.69
C TYR A 69 15.87 10.98 -17.69
N ILE A 70 14.61 11.24 -17.32
CA ILE A 70 13.45 11.11 -18.23
C ILE A 70 13.60 12.06 -19.42
N ALA A 71 14.07 13.29 -19.19
CA ALA A 71 14.26 14.29 -20.23
C ALA A 71 15.32 13.89 -21.27
N THR A 72 16.27 13.00 -20.93
CA THR A 72 17.23 12.45 -21.90
C THR A 72 16.59 11.52 -22.93
N GLY A 73 15.35 11.07 -22.70
CA GLY A 73 14.64 10.12 -23.56
C GLY A 73 15.12 8.67 -23.45
N ALA A 74 16.21 8.41 -22.71
CA ALA A 74 16.71 7.07 -22.48
C ALA A 74 15.85 6.36 -21.40
N ARG A 75 14.97 5.46 -21.83
CA ARG A 75 14.12 4.65 -20.94
C ARG A 75 14.75 3.27 -20.72
N PRO A 76 15.37 3.00 -19.56
CA PRO A 76 15.91 1.67 -19.27
C PRO A 76 14.76 0.65 -19.13
N LYS A 77 14.98 -0.56 -19.65
CA LYS A 77 14.00 -1.65 -19.57
C LYS A 77 14.05 -2.30 -18.19
N VAL A 78 12.88 -2.54 -17.59
CA VAL A 78 12.72 -3.30 -16.35
C VAL A 78 11.79 -4.49 -16.59
N ALA A 79 12.18 -5.67 -16.13
CA ALA A 79 11.33 -6.86 -16.19
C ALA A 79 10.40 -6.89 -14.97
N VAL A 80 9.09 -6.81 -15.20
CA VAL A 80 8.07 -7.05 -14.18
C VAL A 80 7.70 -8.52 -14.28
N LEU A 81 8.23 -9.31 -13.34
CA LEU A 81 8.02 -10.75 -13.31
C LEU A 81 6.64 -11.08 -12.75
N ARG A 82 5.89 -11.92 -13.46
CA ARG A 82 4.63 -12.47 -12.96
C ARG A 82 4.55 -13.98 -13.12
N GLU A 83 3.87 -14.60 -12.17
CA GLU A 83 3.53 -16.02 -12.16
C GLU A 83 2.00 -16.18 -12.16
N GLN A 84 1.53 -17.41 -12.38
CA GLN A 84 0.11 -17.72 -12.26
C GLN A 84 -0.39 -17.36 -10.85
N GLY A 85 -1.39 -16.49 -10.77
CA GLY A 85 -1.96 -16.00 -9.51
C GLY A 85 -1.51 -14.59 -9.10
N VAL A 86 -0.61 -13.94 -9.85
CA VAL A 86 -0.15 -12.57 -9.57
C VAL A 86 -1.12 -11.52 -10.12
N ASN A 87 -1.74 -10.72 -9.23
CA ASN A 87 -2.76 -9.73 -9.62
C ASN A 87 -2.31 -8.25 -9.51
N SER A 88 -1.09 -7.97 -9.06
CA SER A 88 -0.60 -6.58 -8.81
C SER A 88 0.52 -6.13 -9.74
N HIS A 89 0.77 -6.85 -10.84
CA HIS A 89 1.85 -6.55 -11.78
C HIS A 89 1.63 -5.24 -12.56
N VAL A 90 0.36 -4.85 -12.77
CA VAL A 90 0.01 -3.61 -13.49
C VAL A 90 0.40 -2.36 -12.70
N GLU A 91 0.13 -2.32 -11.38
CA GLU A 91 0.49 -1.17 -10.54
C GLU A 91 2.01 -0.99 -10.45
N MET A 92 2.73 -2.12 -10.33
CA MET A 92 4.19 -2.13 -10.34
C MET A 92 4.74 -1.58 -11.67
N ALA A 93 4.21 -2.04 -12.80
CA ALA A 93 4.60 -1.54 -14.12
C ALA A 93 4.32 -0.04 -14.27
N ALA A 94 3.18 0.44 -13.77
CA ALA A 94 2.82 1.86 -13.79
C ALA A 94 3.77 2.73 -12.94
N ALA A 95 4.17 2.25 -11.76
CA ALA A 95 5.13 2.95 -10.90
C ALA A 95 6.49 3.11 -11.58
N PHE A 96 7.01 2.04 -12.21
CA PHE A 96 8.26 2.09 -12.97
C PHE A 96 8.15 2.96 -14.23
N HIS A 97 7.01 2.90 -14.92
CA HIS A 97 6.76 3.75 -16.08
C HIS A 97 6.77 5.24 -15.71
N ARG A 98 6.20 5.61 -14.55
CA ARG A 98 6.25 6.97 -14.01
C ARG A 98 7.68 7.40 -13.67
N ALA A 99 8.51 6.49 -13.17
CA ALA A 99 9.92 6.74 -12.88
C ALA A 99 10.83 6.76 -14.14
N GLY A 100 10.27 6.63 -15.36
CA GLY A 100 11.03 6.71 -16.61
C GLY A 100 11.52 5.39 -17.19
N PHE A 101 11.10 4.25 -16.64
CA PHE A 101 11.47 2.93 -17.15
C PHE A 101 10.49 2.44 -18.21
N ASP A 102 10.95 1.52 -19.07
CA ASP A 102 10.09 0.70 -19.91
C ASP A 102 9.81 -0.62 -19.18
N ALA A 103 8.63 -0.71 -18.57
CA ALA A 103 8.18 -1.89 -17.87
C ALA A 103 7.73 -2.98 -18.86
N ILE A 104 8.47 -4.09 -18.89
CA ILE A 104 8.17 -5.25 -19.71
C ILE A 104 7.57 -6.33 -18.80
N ASP A 105 6.33 -6.73 -19.09
CA ASP A 105 5.70 -7.87 -18.45
C ASP A 105 6.42 -9.16 -18.89
N VAL A 106 6.91 -9.92 -17.92
CA VAL A 106 7.61 -11.19 -18.16
C VAL A 106 6.90 -12.27 -17.36
N HIS A 107 6.15 -13.13 -18.06
CA HIS A 107 5.54 -14.29 -17.43
C HIS A 107 6.60 -15.38 -17.18
N MET A 108 6.49 -16.12 -16.08
CA MET A 108 7.38 -17.25 -15.79
C MET A 108 7.43 -18.29 -16.92
N SER A 109 6.31 -18.47 -17.64
CA SER A 109 6.27 -19.33 -18.85
C SER A 109 7.10 -18.77 -20.01
N ASP A 110 7.25 -17.46 -20.16
CA ASP A 110 8.05 -16.86 -21.23
C ASP A 110 9.56 -17.02 -20.97
N LEU A 111 9.96 -17.11 -19.69
CA LEU A 111 11.31 -17.49 -19.30
C LEU A 111 11.58 -18.98 -19.55
N LEU A 112 10.65 -19.86 -19.17
CA LEU A 112 10.78 -21.31 -19.35
C LEU A 112 10.78 -21.72 -20.84
N THR A 113 10.06 -20.97 -21.69
CA THR A 113 10.01 -21.21 -23.13
C THR A 113 11.06 -20.44 -23.93
N GLY A 114 11.92 -19.65 -23.25
CA GLY A 114 13.01 -18.89 -23.87
C GLY A 114 12.57 -17.73 -24.76
N ARG A 115 11.29 -17.30 -24.68
CA ARG A 115 10.75 -16.16 -25.45
C ARG A 115 11.31 -14.83 -24.99
N THR A 116 11.67 -14.74 -23.71
CA THR A 116 12.32 -13.58 -23.09
C THR A 116 13.53 -14.04 -22.30
N GLY A 117 14.70 -13.46 -22.58
CA GLY A 117 15.94 -13.71 -21.86
C GLY A 117 16.27 -12.59 -20.89
N LEU A 118 16.66 -12.95 -19.66
CA LEU A 118 16.98 -11.99 -18.60
C LEU A 118 18.24 -11.16 -18.91
N GLU A 119 19.09 -11.63 -19.83
CA GLU A 119 20.27 -10.93 -20.33
C GLU A 119 19.95 -9.65 -21.13
N ARG A 120 18.70 -9.48 -21.59
CA ARG A 120 18.24 -8.26 -22.28
C ARG A 120 17.93 -7.10 -21.32
N PHE A 121 17.90 -7.38 -20.02
CA PHE A 121 17.74 -6.39 -18.97
C PHE A 121 19.11 -6.14 -18.32
N PRO A 122 19.52 -4.87 -18.13
CA PRO A 122 20.84 -4.56 -17.59
C PRO A 122 21.05 -5.23 -16.22
N ARG A 123 22.20 -5.92 -16.08
CA ARG A 123 22.59 -6.64 -14.85
C ARG A 123 22.49 -5.72 -13.63
N PRO A 124 21.97 -6.20 -12.49
CA PRO A 124 21.67 -5.34 -11.37
C PRO A 124 22.95 -5.06 -10.57
N GLY A 125 23.54 -3.90 -10.78
CA GLY A 125 24.32 -3.22 -9.75
C GLY A 125 23.44 -2.36 -8.82
N ARG A 126 22.15 -2.19 -9.14
CA ARG A 126 21.23 -1.32 -8.37
C ARG A 126 19.72 -1.44 -8.63
N VAL A 127 19.25 -2.19 -9.63
CA VAL A 127 17.80 -2.37 -9.89
C VAL A 127 17.37 -3.71 -9.29
N ARG A 128 16.60 -3.67 -8.20
CA ARG A 128 16.03 -4.86 -7.57
C ARG A 128 15.08 -5.56 -8.56
N TRP A 129 15.29 -6.85 -8.79
CA TRP A 129 14.22 -7.72 -9.29
C TRP A 129 13.11 -7.75 -8.23
N PHE A 130 11.89 -7.38 -8.61
CA PHE A 130 10.73 -7.53 -7.74
C PHE A 130 9.96 -8.76 -8.18
N LEU A 131 10.16 -9.84 -7.45
CA LEU A 131 9.31 -11.02 -7.51
C LEU A 131 8.03 -10.69 -6.75
N LEU A 132 6.90 -10.61 -7.45
CA LEU A 132 5.57 -10.56 -6.82
C LEU A 132 5.24 -11.99 -6.37
N ARG A 133 5.52 -12.32 -5.11
CA ARG A 133 5.04 -13.53 -4.43
C ARG A 133 3.84 -13.21 -3.55
#